data_AF-A0A7C5JME6-F1
#
_entry.id   AF-A0A7C5JME6-F1
#
_cell.length_a   1.000
_cell.length_b   1.000
_cell.length_c   1.000
_cell.angle_alpha   90.00
_cell.angle_beta   90.00
_cell.angle_gamma   90.00
#
_symmetry.space_group_name_H-M   'P 1'
#
loop_
_entity.id
_entity.type
_entity.pdbx_description
1 polymer ?
#
loop_
_entity_poly.entity_id
_entity_poly.type
_entity_poly.pdbx_seq_one_letter_code
_entity_poly.pdbx_strand_id
1 'polypeptide(L)'
;MKNITGIILCGGKSCRFGEDKGLCTLAGKPMIEYPLSALNSICDEILISSNDPRYDNMGYKVIKDNIKNIGPIGGIFSALQQSKTEDNLIVSCDMPFVNEKLLNYILDNKNDHLVAAAFEGQYVEPLCSYYNKKVLPLI
;
A
#
# COMPACT_ATOMS: atom_id res chain seq x y z
N MET A 1 16.67 -12.18 -6.99
CA MET A 1 15.63 -11.72 -6.05
C MET A 1 15.16 -10.35 -6.52
N LYS A 2 13.85 -10.10 -6.56
CA LYS A 2 13.29 -8.82 -7.02
C LYS A 2 13.31 -7.85 -5.83
N ASN A 3 14.22 -6.87 -5.84
CA ASN A 3 14.41 -5.89 -4.75
C ASN A 3 13.25 -4.88 -4.68
N ILE A 4 12.11 -5.30 -4.13
CA ILE A 4 10.83 -4.55 -4.14
C ILE A 4 10.31 -4.38 -2.71
N THR A 5 9.89 -3.16 -2.38
CA THR A 5 9.18 -2.87 -1.13
C THR A 5 7.67 -2.83 -1.38
N GLY A 6 6.90 -3.59 -0.60
CA GLY A 6 5.44 -3.45 -0.51
C GLY A 6 5.06 -2.39 0.51
N ILE A 7 4.08 -1.56 0.19
CA ILE A 7 3.56 -0.53 1.07
C ILE A 7 2.05 -0.69 1.14
N ILE A 8 1.55 -0.94 2.34
CA ILE A 8 0.10 -1.00 2.58
C ILE A 8 -0.37 0.29 3.21
N LEU A 9 -1.36 0.92 2.59
CA LEU A 9 -1.99 2.12 3.12
C LEU A 9 -3.12 1.71 4.09
N CYS A 10 -2.88 1.98 5.37
CA CYS A 10 -3.74 1.65 6.49
C CYS A 10 -4.16 2.95 7.20
N GLY A 11 -5.30 3.48 6.81
CA GLY A 11 -5.82 4.68 7.44
C GLY A 11 -6.86 5.36 6.59
N GLY A 12 -7.43 6.42 7.16
CA GLY A 12 -8.55 7.15 6.61
C GLY A 12 -9.65 7.24 7.65
N LYS A 13 -10.35 8.38 7.67
CA LYS A 13 -11.51 8.55 8.55
C LYS A 13 -12.64 7.66 8.02
N SER A 14 -12.73 6.43 8.51
CA SER A 14 -13.91 5.60 8.30
C SER A 14 -15.05 6.17 9.17
N CYS A 15 -15.64 7.29 8.73
CA CYS A 15 -16.71 7.97 9.48
C CYS A 15 -17.99 7.13 9.62
N ARG A 16 -18.09 5.98 8.93
CA ARG A 16 -19.29 5.14 8.91
C ARG A 16 -19.19 3.86 9.76
N PHE A 17 -17.98 3.41 10.14
CA PHE A 17 -17.77 2.14 10.85
C PHE A 17 -17.17 2.28 12.26
N GLY A 18 -16.76 3.48 12.69
CA GLY A 18 -16.21 3.69 14.05
C GLY A 18 -14.83 3.06 14.30
N GLU A 19 -14.39 2.13 13.44
CA GLU A 19 -13.09 1.46 13.47
C GLU A 19 -12.34 1.64 12.14
N ASP A 20 -11.01 1.42 12.17
CA ASP A 20 -10.18 1.48 10.99
C ASP A 20 -10.47 0.25 10.10
N LYS A 21 -10.76 0.49 8.82
CA LYS A 21 -11.20 -0.55 7.87
C LYS A 21 -10.24 -1.72 7.80
N GLY A 22 -8.93 -1.47 7.89
CA GLY A 22 -7.92 -2.53 7.77
C GLY A 22 -8.03 -3.57 8.89
N LEU A 23 -8.53 -3.18 10.06
CA LEU A 23 -8.74 -4.06 11.21
C LEU A 23 -10.13 -4.69 11.25
N CYS A 24 -11.07 -4.23 10.42
CA CYS A 24 -12.36 -4.90 10.26
C CYS A 24 -12.15 -6.31 9.71
N THR A 25 -13.00 -7.25 10.13
CA THR A 25 -12.87 -8.64 9.69
C THR A 25 -13.71 -8.90 8.44
N LEU A 26 -13.11 -9.60 7.48
CA LEU A 26 -13.77 -10.20 6.32
C LEU A 26 -13.51 -11.70 6.38
N ALA A 27 -14.56 -12.52 6.37
CA ALA A 27 -14.47 -13.97 6.47
C ALA A 27 -13.57 -14.47 7.63
N GLY A 28 -13.63 -13.80 8.79
CA GLY A 28 -12.87 -14.17 9.98
C GLY A 28 -11.42 -13.71 10.03
N LYS A 29 -10.93 -12.96 9.03
CA LYS A 29 -9.58 -12.38 8.99
C LYS A 29 -9.62 -10.85 8.87
N PRO A 30 -8.72 -10.10 9.53
CA PRO A 30 -8.56 -8.66 9.30
C PRO A 30 -8.37 -8.34 7.82
N MET A 31 -9.04 -7.31 7.31
CA MET A 31 -9.00 -6.93 5.89
C MET A 31 -7.57 -6.69 5.39
N ILE A 32 -6.69 -6.13 6.21
CA ILE A 32 -5.28 -5.92 5.87
C ILE A 32 -4.52 -7.22 5.56
N GLU A 33 -4.90 -8.36 6.14
CA GLU A 33 -4.17 -9.63 5.93
C GLU A 33 -4.22 -10.11 4.48
N TYR A 34 -5.26 -9.76 3.74
CA TYR A 34 -5.43 -10.14 2.35
C TYR A 34 -4.38 -9.50 1.43
N PRO A 35 -4.25 -8.15 1.35
CA PRO A 35 -3.17 -7.52 0.59
C PRO A 35 -1.78 -7.81 1.17
N LEU A 36 -1.63 -8.02 2.49
CA LEU A 36 -0.37 -8.51 3.06
C LEU A 36 0.04 -9.84 2.47
N SER A 37 -0.89 -10.79 2.36
CA SER A 37 -0.59 -12.09 1.76
C SER A 37 -0.14 -11.97 0.30
N ALA A 38 -0.77 -11.07 -0.47
CA ALA A 38 -0.38 -10.82 -1.86
C ALA A 38 1.02 -10.21 -1.95
N LEU A 39 1.34 -9.20 -1.13
CA LEU A 39 2.65 -8.56 -1.14
C LEU A 39 3.77 -9.47 -0.63
N ASN A 40 3.52 -10.28 0.40
CA ASN A 40 4.54 -11.21 0.94
C ASN A 40 4.99 -12.25 -0.09
N SER A 41 4.17 -12.56 -1.09
CA SER A 41 4.56 -13.50 -2.16
C SER A 41 5.59 -12.94 -3.13
N ILE A 42 5.78 -11.61 -3.18
CA ILE A 42 6.58 -10.93 -4.22
C ILE A 42 7.55 -9.86 -3.72
N CYS A 43 7.34 -9.31 -2.52
CA CYS A 43 8.15 -8.23 -1.96
C CYS A 43 9.15 -8.75 -0.92
N ASP A 44 10.34 -8.17 -0.89
CA ASP A 44 11.39 -8.51 0.08
C ASP A 44 11.18 -7.79 1.44
N GLU A 45 10.52 -6.64 1.42
CA GLU A 45 10.17 -5.85 2.61
C GLU A 45 8.74 -5.34 2.48
N ILE A 46 8.01 -5.28 3.59
CA ILE A 46 6.67 -4.67 3.64
C ILE A 46 6.62 -3.61 4.72
N LEU A 47 6.09 -2.44 4.35
CA LEU A 47 5.81 -1.31 5.23
C LEU A 47 4.29 -1.15 5.38
N ILE A 48 3.84 -0.85 6.60
CA ILE A 48 2.45 -0.45 6.85
C ILE A 48 2.44 1.06 7.06
N SER A 49 1.79 1.82 6.17
CA SER A 49 1.58 3.26 6.36
C SER A 49 0.34 3.47 7.22
N SER A 50 0.52 3.83 8.50
CA SER A 50 -0.59 4.12 9.40
C SER A 50 -0.20 5.09 10.53
N ASN A 51 -1.19 5.85 10.99
CA ASN A 51 -1.09 6.64 12.22
C ASN A 51 -1.68 5.93 13.45
N ASP A 52 -2.30 4.75 13.25
CA ASP A 52 -2.95 3.98 14.31
C ASP A 52 -1.96 2.98 14.94
N PRO A 53 -1.68 3.07 16.25
CA PRO A 53 -0.70 2.21 16.91
C PRO A 53 -1.13 0.73 16.98
N ARG A 54 -2.40 0.40 16.70
CA ARG A 54 -2.86 -1.00 16.66
C ARG A 54 -2.10 -1.83 15.63
N TYR A 55 -1.61 -1.22 14.56
CA TYR A 55 -0.82 -1.87 13.53
C TYR A 55 0.61 -2.24 13.98
N ASP A 56 1.13 -1.66 15.06
CA ASP A 56 2.48 -1.95 15.57
C ASP A 56 2.64 -3.43 16.00
N ASN A 57 1.53 -4.09 16.33
CA ASN A 57 1.51 -5.49 16.78
C ASN A 57 1.53 -6.52 15.62
N MET A 58 1.55 -6.07 14.36
CA MET A 58 1.45 -6.96 13.20
C MET A 58 2.80 -7.53 12.73
N GLY A 59 3.92 -7.13 13.33
CA GLY A 59 5.24 -7.62 12.96
C GLY A 59 5.85 -6.97 11.71
N TYR A 60 5.24 -5.91 11.20
CA TYR A 60 5.76 -5.11 10.08
C TYR A 60 6.22 -3.73 10.57
N LYS A 61 7.12 -3.09 9.82
CA LYS A 61 7.53 -1.71 10.10
C LYS A 61 6.38 -0.76 9.79
N VAL A 62 5.82 -0.12 10.82
CA VAL A 62 4.77 0.90 10.67
C VAL A 62 5.40 2.27 10.44
N ILE A 63 4.95 2.95 9.38
CA ILE A 63 5.37 4.30 9.00
C ILE A 63 4.21 5.25 9.26
N LYS A 64 4.46 6.28 10.07
CA LYS A 64 3.50 7.36 10.33
C LYS A 64 3.65 8.46 9.30
N ASP A 65 2.58 9.21 9.07
CA ASP A 65 2.62 10.32 8.12
C ASP A 65 3.49 11.47 8.67
N ASN A 66 4.47 11.89 7.87
CA ASN A 66 5.24 13.11 8.13
C ASN A 66 4.36 14.35 8.00
N ILE A 67 3.44 14.34 7.02
CA ILE A 67 2.46 15.41 6.79
C ILE A 67 1.06 14.83 6.95
N LYS A 68 0.37 15.26 8.00
CA LYS A 68 -0.96 14.75 8.35
C LYS A 68 -2.06 15.43 7.54
N ASN A 69 -3.19 14.74 7.36
CA ASN A 69 -4.44 15.25 6.79
C ASN A 69 -4.37 15.70 5.31
N ILE A 70 -3.41 15.20 4.53
CA ILE A 70 -3.33 15.44 3.07
C ILE A 70 -3.84 14.26 2.24
N GLY A 71 -4.52 13.30 2.87
CA GLY A 71 -5.03 12.10 2.22
C GLY A 71 -3.97 11.03 1.96
N PRO A 72 -4.24 10.05 1.10
CA PRO A 72 -3.36 8.89 0.86
C PRO A 72 -1.94 9.26 0.43
N ILE A 73 -1.76 10.40 -0.26
CA ILE A 73 -0.46 10.84 -0.74
C ILE A 73 0.53 11.13 0.40
N GLY A 74 0.05 11.56 1.57
CA GLY A 74 0.93 11.78 2.74
C GLY A 74 1.52 10.47 3.27
N GLY A 75 0.73 9.39 3.25
CA GLY A 75 1.19 8.05 3.59
C GLY A 75 2.17 7.51 2.56
N ILE A 76 1.82 7.63 1.26
CA ILE A 76 2.71 7.24 0.16
C ILE A 76 4.06 7.96 0.25
N PHE A 77 4.05 9.29 0.42
CA PHE A 77 5.26 10.10 0.57
C PHE A 77 6.14 9.61 1.73
N SER A 78 5.54 9.47 2.92
CA SER A 78 6.27 9.10 4.13
C SER A 78 6.84 7.68 4.04
N ALA A 79 6.08 6.76 3.45
CA ALA A 79 6.51 5.38 3.25
C ALA A 79 7.60 5.26 2.17
N LEU A 80 7.49 5.99 1.05
CA LEU A 80 8.54 6.03 0.01
C LEU A 80 9.86 6.62 0.53
N GLN A 81 9.81 7.64 1.41
CA GLN A 81 11.02 8.14 2.05
C GLN A 81 11.72 7.06 2.89
N GLN A 82 10.96 6.15 3.48
CA GLN A 82 11.43 5.11 4.39
C GLN A 82 11.71 3.76 3.72
N SER A 83 11.26 3.55 2.49
CA SER A 83 11.53 2.34 1.73
C SER A 83 13.01 2.27 1.33
N LYS A 84 13.57 1.06 1.28
CA LYS A 84 14.98 0.86 0.95
C LYS A 84 15.23 0.58 -0.53
N THR A 85 14.16 0.48 -1.31
CA THR A 85 14.19 0.01 -2.70
C THR A 85 13.70 1.10 -3.65
N GLU A 86 14.18 1.05 -4.89
CA GLU A 86 13.71 1.94 -5.95
C GLU A 86 12.31 1.55 -6.41
N ASP A 87 11.97 0.26 -6.38
CA ASP A 87 10.70 -0.27 -6.86
C ASP A 87 9.73 -0.50 -5.69
N ASN A 88 8.58 0.19 -5.70
CA ASN A 88 7.62 0.13 -4.59
C ASN A 88 6.22 -0.23 -5.10
N LEU A 89 5.58 -1.22 -4.49
CA LEU A 89 4.17 -1.53 -4.73
C LEU A 89 3.31 -0.90 -3.64
N ILE A 90 2.26 -0.19 -4.01
CA ILE A 90 1.31 0.46 -3.11
C ILE A 90 -0.03 -0.26 -3.21
N VAL A 91 -0.57 -0.70 -2.07
CA VAL A 91 -1.89 -1.36 -1.98
C VAL A 91 -2.68 -0.79 -0.80
N SER A 92 -3.96 -0.45 -1.00
CA SER A 92 -4.84 -0.09 0.12
C SER A 92 -5.25 -1.32 0.94
N CYS A 93 -5.37 -1.16 2.27
CA CYS A 93 -5.85 -2.23 3.15
C CYS A 93 -7.29 -2.68 2.87
N ASP A 94 -8.07 -1.89 2.14
CA ASP A 94 -9.47 -2.20 1.79
C ASP A 94 -9.64 -2.94 0.46
N MET A 95 -8.55 -3.48 -0.11
CA MET A 95 -8.54 -4.21 -1.37
C MET A 95 -8.26 -5.72 -1.19
N PRO A 96 -9.19 -6.50 -0.58
CA PRO A 96 -8.94 -7.89 -0.21
C PRO A 96 -8.80 -8.86 -1.41
N PHE A 97 -9.14 -8.43 -2.62
CA PHE A 97 -9.08 -9.26 -3.83
C PHE A 97 -7.84 -8.98 -4.70
N VAL A 98 -7.00 -8.02 -4.31
CA VAL A 98 -5.68 -7.84 -4.92
C VAL A 98 -4.88 -9.11 -4.68
N ASN A 99 -4.25 -9.61 -5.75
CA ASN A 99 -3.53 -10.86 -5.74
C ASN A 99 -2.20 -10.74 -6.47
N GLU A 100 -1.36 -11.76 -6.30
CA GLU A 100 -0.03 -11.85 -6.90
C GLU A 100 -0.02 -11.63 -8.42
N LYS A 101 -1.02 -12.16 -9.15
CA LYS A 101 -1.07 -12.05 -10.62
C LYS A 101 -1.24 -10.59 -11.05
N LEU A 102 -2.12 -9.85 -10.38
CA LEU A 102 -2.32 -8.43 -10.65
C LEU A 102 -1.06 -7.62 -10.33
N LEU A 103 -0.44 -7.88 -9.18
CA LEU A 103 0.76 -7.15 -8.76
C LEU A 103 1.96 -7.42 -9.68
N ASN A 104 2.17 -8.67 -10.10
CA ASN A 104 3.17 -8.99 -11.11
C ASN A 104 2.85 -8.32 -12.45
N TYR A 105 1.58 -8.28 -12.88
CA TYR A 105 1.21 -7.58 -14.10
C TYR A 105 1.56 -6.08 -14.05
N ILE A 106 1.32 -5.42 -12.90
CA ILE A 106 1.74 -4.02 -12.71
C ILE A 106 3.26 -3.88 -12.82
N LEU A 107 4.02 -4.78 -12.17
CA LEU A 107 5.48 -4.77 -12.21
C LEU A 107 6.04 -5.03 -13.62
N ASP A 108 5.45 -5.96 -14.36
CA ASP A 108 5.90 -6.31 -15.71
C ASP A 108 5.63 -5.17 -16.71
N ASN A 109 4.71 -4.26 -16.39
CA ASN A 109 4.39 -3.07 -17.18
C ASN A 109 4.93 -1.77 -16.56
N LYS A 110 5.83 -1.87 -15.57
CA LYS A 110 6.36 -0.69 -14.86
C LYS A 110 7.20 0.19 -15.78
N ASN A 111 7.22 1.48 -15.47
CA ASN A 111 8.13 2.47 -16.07
C ASN A 111 9.04 3.08 -14.98
N ASP A 112 9.83 4.09 -15.34
CA ASP A 112 10.73 4.77 -14.38
C ASP A 112 10.03 5.75 -13.42
N HIS A 113 8.69 5.80 -13.43
CA HIS A 113 7.88 6.76 -12.68
C HIS A 113 6.76 6.06 -11.91
N LEU A 114 5.56 6.00 -12.48
CA LEU A 114 4.34 5.52 -11.82
C LEU A 114 3.51 4.69 -12.80
N VAL A 115 2.94 3.61 -12.29
CA VAL A 115 1.94 2.80 -12.98
C VAL A 115 0.83 2.46 -11.99
N ALA A 116 -0.42 2.65 -12.36
CA ALA A 116 -1.57 2.34 -11.50
C ALA A 116 -2.54 1.40 -12.21
N ALA A 117 -3.24 0.58 -11.44
CA ALA A 117 -4.23 -0.34 -11.98
C ALA A 117 -5.37 0.42 -12.65
N ALA A 118 -5.84 -0.10 -13.79
CA ALA A 118 -7.09 0.37 -14.38
C ALA A 118 -8.28 -0.22 -13.62
N PHE A 119 -9.29 0.60 -13.35
CA PHE A 119 -10.54 0.23 -12.72
C PHE A 119 -11.69 0.52 -13.69
N GLU A 120 -12.50 -0.48 -13.99
CA GLU A 120 -13.64 -0.39 -14.93
C GLU A 120 -13.29 0.21 -16.31
N GLY A 121 -12.04 0.07 -16.77
CA GLY A 121 -11.57 0.51 -18.09
C GLY A 121 -11.52 2.03 -18.33
N GLN A 122 -12.04 2.84 -17.40
CA GLN A 122 -12.10 4.30 -17.52
C GLN A 122 -11.56 5.06 -16.30
N TYR A 123 -11.45 4.38 -15.16
CA TYR A 123 -10.89 4.93 -13.94
C TYR A 123 -9.51 4.34 -13.66
N VAL A 124 -8.73 5.06 -12.86
CA VAL A 124 -7.44 4.59 -12.36
C VAL A 124 -7.57 4.40 -10.86
N GLU A 125 -7.05 3.29 -10.36
CA GLU A 125 -6.94 3.01 -8.94
C GLU A 125 -5.52 3.33 -8.44
N PRO A 126 -5.27 4.56 -7.94
CA PRO A 126 -3.93 4.98 -7.54
C PRO A 126 -3.42 4.22 -6.31
N LEU A 127 -4.30 3.59 -5.53
CA LEU A 127 -3.91 2.84 -4.34
C LEU A 127 -3.77 1.33 -4.62
N CYS A 128 -3.70 0.94 -5.89
CA CYS A 128 -3.20 -0.35 -6.35
C CYS A 128 -2.23 -0.08 -7.50
N SER A 129 -0.97 0.16 -7.17
CA SER A 129 -0.03 0.81 -8.08
C SER A 129 1.43 0.47 -7.78
N TYR A 130 2.29 0.84 -8.73
CA TYR A 130 3.73 0.86 -8.61
C TYR A 130 4.23 2.31 -8.63
N TYR A 131 5.19 2.58 -7.75
CA TYR A 131 5.92 3.83 -7.64
C TYR A 131 7.41 3.55 -7.70
N ASN A 132 8.11 4.21 -8.62
CA ASN A 132 9.56 4.31 -8.55
C ASN A 132 9.94 5.40 -7.53
N LYS A 133 10.92 5.16 -6.68
CA LYS A 133 11.34 6.10 -5.64
C LYS A 133 11.81 7.45 -6.19
N LYS A 134 12.25 7.52 -7.46
CA LYS A 134 12.60 8.76 -8.16
C LYS A 134 11.45 9.77 -8.27
N VAL A 135 10.20 9.38 -8.05
CA VAL A 135 9.06 10.32 -8.02
C VAL A 135 8.97 11.14 -6.74
N LEU A 136 9.76 10.82 -5.70
CA LEU A 136 9.76 11.55 -4.42
C LEU A 136 9.87 13.08 -4.57
N PRO A 137 10.72 13.65 -5.45
CA PRO A 137 10.79 15.10 -5.64
C PRO A 137 9.56 15.73 -6.29
N LEU A 138 8.64 14.92 -6.83
CA LEU A 138 7.40 15.36 -7.50
C LEU A 138 6.17 15.30 -6.58
N ILE A 139 6.30 14.69 -5.39
CA ILE A 139 5.25 14.54 -4.37
C ILE A 139 5.46 15.59 -3.28
#